data_AF-A0A8T3UPV6-F1
#
_entry.id   AF-A0A8T3UPV6-F1
#
_cell.length_a   1.000
_cell.length_b   1.000
_cell.length_c   1.000
_cell.angle_alpha   90.00
_cell.angle_beta   90.00
_cell.angle_gamma   90.00
#
_symmetry.space_group_name_H-M   'P 1'
#
loop_
_entity.id
_entity.type
_entity.pdbx_description
1 polymer ?
#
loop_
_entity_poly.entity_id
_entity_poly.type
_entity_poly.pdbx_seq_one_letter_code
_entity_poly.pdbx_strand_id
1 'polypeptide(L)'
;MSSLLKMGMDLAEQSKAQQQRTGEMLKAAFSEHESFVKSELNESAKRIRYAISAHEKGMTEAMESNRLNVRKMVGRTWLTIIMVSVLLLAMNGSFLWWQGQKMLSNYRTLSDQKESMVKLNAKTWGVRYQETRDGRRFLIIPKGTHPEIIPYNGTKWIQLKQE
;
A
#
# COMPACT_ATOMS: atom_id res chain seq x y z
N MET A 1 81.73 43.33 -66.87
CA MET A 1 81.56 42.57 -65.60
C MET A 1 80.87 43.34 -64.47
N SER A 2 80.80 44.69 -64.49
CA SER A 2 80.20 45.48 -63.40
C SER A 2 78.68 45.35 -63.23
N SER A 3 77.89 45.23 -64.32
CA SER A 3 76.42 45.22 -64.22
C SER A 3 75.83 43.92 -63.66
N LEU A 4 76.39 42.76 -63.99
CA LEU A 4 75.93 41.45 -63.49
C LEU A 4 76.20 41.29 -61.99
N LEU A 5 77.34 41.77 -61.51
CA LEU A 5 77.66 41.80 -60.07
C LEU A 5 76.68 42.71 -59.32
N LYS A 6 76.36 43.88 -59.88
CA LYS A 6 75.40 44.81 -59.30
C LYS A 6 73.99 44.21 -59.25
N MET A 7 73.57 43.52 -60.31
CA MET A 7 72.29 42.82 -60.38
C MET A 7 72.20 41.65 -59.39
N GLY A 8 73.28 40.88 -59.23
CA GLY A 8 73.35 39.79 -58.24
C GLY A 8 73.29 40.30 -56.80
N MET A 9 73.93 41.43 -56.50
CA MET A 9 73.79 42.10 -55.21
C MET A 9 72.36 42.59 -54.94
N ASP A 10 71.74 43.24 -55.93
CA ASP A 10 70.38 43.78 -55.82
C ASP A 10 69.35 42.65 -55.62
N LEU A 11 69.50 41.53 -56.33
CA LEU A 11 68.66 40.34 -56.15
C LEU A 11 68.82 39.72 -54.76
N ALA A 12 70.05 39.65 -54.24
CA ALA A 12 70.34 39.11 -52.91
C ALA A 12 69.75 40.00 -51.81
N GLU A 13 69.79 41.32 -51.99
CA GLU A 13 69.19 42.28 -51.06
C GLU A 13 67.65 42.23 -51.11
N GLN A 14 67.08 42.17 -52.31
CA GLN A 14 65.64 42.02 -52.51
C GLN A 14 65.11 40.69 -51.96
N SER A 15 65.85 39.59 -52.12
CA SER A 15 65.53 38.29 -51.53
C SER A 15 65.49 38.34 -50.01
N LYS A 16 66.49 38.97 -49.37
CA LYS A 16 66.52 39.16 -47.91
C LYS A 16 65.37 40.03 -47.43
N ALA A 17 65.10 41.14 -48.11
CA ALA A 17 63.99 42.02 -47.78
C ALA A 17 62.63 41.31 -47.94
N GLN A 18 62.49 40.46 -48.97
CA GLN A 18 61.28 39.66 -49.18
C GLN A 18 61.12 38.59 -48.10
N GLN A 19 62.18 37.88 -47.73
CA GLN A 19 62.15 36.92 -46.62
C GLN A 19 61.77 37.57 -45.29
N GLN A 20 62.30 38.76 -45.01
CA GLN A 20 61.94 39.52 -43.81
C GLN A 20 60.46 39.93 -43.82
N ARG A 21 59.97 40.48 -44.94
CA ARG A 21 58.54 40.84 -45.09
C ARG A 21 57.61 39.64 -44.96
N THR A 22 57.95 38.50 -45.55
CA THR A 22 57.17 37.27 -45.43
C THR A 22 57.19 36.75 -43.98
N GLY A 23 58.33 36.82 -43.30
CA GLY A 23 58.45 36.46 -41.89
C GLY A 23 57.60 37.34 -40.97
N GLU A 24 57.62 38.65 -41.17
CA GLU A 24 56.79 39.60 -40.42
C GLU A 24 55.30 39.40 -40.69
N MET A 25 54.92 39.20 -41.96
CA MET A 25 53.53 38.91 -42.34
C MET A 25 53.02 37.63 -41.70
N LEU A 26 53.81 36.54 -41.72
CA LEU A 26 53.47 35.28 -41.06
C LEU A 26 53.33 35.46 -39.55
N LYS A 27 54.27 36.15 -38.91
CA LYS A 27 54.22 36.42 -37.47
C LYS A 27 52.97 37.20 -37.07
N ALA A 28 52.59 38.20 -37.87
CA ALA A 28 51.38 38.97 -37.65
C ALA A 28 50.12 38.09 -37.79
N ALA A 29 50.01 37.32 -38.88
CA ALA A 29 48.88 36.42 -39.11
C ALA A 29 48.75 35.35 -38.02
N PHE A 30 49.85 34.74 -37.57
CA PHE A 30 49.84 33.78 -36.47
C PHE A 30 49.45 34.43 -35.14
N SER A 31 49.93 35.65 -34.86
CA SER A 31 49.57 36.36 -33.64
C SER A 31 48.09 36.74 -33.61
N GLU A 32 47.53 37.14 -34.75
CA GLU A 32 46.10 37.44 -34.89
C GLU A 32 45.26 36.17 -34.72
N HIS A 33 45.64 35.08 -35.39
CA HIS A 33 44.97 33.79 -35.26
C HIS A 33 45.01 33.26 -33.82
N GLU A 34 46.16 33.34 -33.14
CA GLU A 34 46.27 32.92 -31.74
C GLU A 34 45.36 33.74 -30.82
N SER A 35 45.26 35.05 -31.05
CA SER A 35 44.34 35.93 -30.33
C SER A 35 42.88 35.53 -30.57
N PHE A 36 42.50 35.30 -31.83
CA PHE A 36 41.15 34.87 -32.20
C PHE A 36 40.79 33.53 -31.56
N VAL A 37 41.67 32.52 -31.65
CA VAL A 37 41.47 31.20 -31.05
C VAL A 37 41.31 31.31 -29.53
N LYS A 38 42.13 32.11 -28.84
CA LYS A 38 41.98 32.34 -27.39
C LYS A 38 40.64 33.00 -27.05
N SER A 39 40.21 33.96 -27.85
CA SER A 39 38.91 34.61 -27.68
C SER A 39 37.76 33.62 -27.83
N GLU A 40 37.77 32.83 -28.91
CA GLU A 40 36.72 31.85 -29.20
C GLU A 40 36.69 30.73 -28.15
N LEU A 41 37.85 30.25 -27.69
CA LEU A 41 37.91 29.27 -26.58
C LEU A 41 37.33 29.85 -25.29
N ASN A 42 37.61 31.11 -24.98
CA ASN A 42 37.06 31.76 -23.79
C ASN A 42 35.54 31.96 -23.90
N GLU A 43 35.04 32.34 -25.08
CA GLU A 43 33.61 32.39 -25.38
C GLU A 43 32.95 31.01 -25.21
N SER A 44 33.54 29.98 -25.82
CA SER A 44 33.04 28.60 -25.73
C SER A 44 33.01 28.11 -24.29
N ALA A 45 34.08 28.35 -23.51
CA ALA A 45 34.12 28.01 -22.10
C ALA A 45 33.01 28.72 -21.30
N LYS A 46 32.71 29.99 -21.60
CA LYS A 46 31.59 30.72 -20.97
C LYS A 46 30.24 30.10 -21.34
N ARG A 47 30.02 29.77 -22.62
CA ARG A 47 28.77 29.14 -23.09
C ARG A 47 28.56 27.77 -22.43
N ILE A 48 29.60 26.96 -22.35
CA ILE A 48 29.55 25.65 -21.69
C ILE A 48 29.24 25.81 -20.20
N ARG A 49 29.90 26.73 -19.49
CA ARG A 49 29.62 26.99 -18.06
C ARG A 49 28.19 27.46 -17.83
N TYR A 50 27.68 28.33 -18.70
CA TYR A 50 26.31 28.82 -18.62
C TYR A 50 25.31 27.67 -18.83
N ALA A 51 25.52 26.84 -19.86
CA ALA A 51 24.67 25.68 -20.13
C ALA A 51 24.67 24.67 -18.98
N ILE A 52 25.84 24.38 -18.40
CA ILE A 52 25.97 23.50 -17.22
C ILE A 52 25.21 24.10 -16.03
N SER A 53 25.39 25.39 -15.75
CA SER A 53 24.71 26.07 -14.64
C SER A 53 23.20 26.10 -14.81
N ALA A 54 22.70 26.37 -16.03
CA ALA A 54 21.28 26.33 -16.34
C ALA A 54 20.71 24.91 -16.20
N HIS A 55 21.45 23.91 -16.68
CA HIS A 55 21.07 22.51 -16.57
C HIS A 55 21.02 22.03 -15.10
N GLU A 56 22.00 22.41 -14.28
CA GLU A 56 22.04 22.07 -12.85
C GLU A 56 20.87 22.69 -12.08
N LYS A 57 20.53 23.95 -12.38
CA LYS A 57 19.34 24.60 -11.81
C LYS A 57 18.05 23.88 -12.20
N GLY A 58 17.87 23.62 -13.50
CA GLY A 58 16.69 22.91 -14.00
C GLY A 58 16.56 21.50 -13.40
N MET A 59 17.67 20.78 -13.25
CA MET A 59 17.70 19.46 -12.61
C MET A 59 17.33 19.53 -11.13
N THR A 60 17.81 20.55 -10.41
CA THR A 60 17.49 20.77 -9.00
C THR A 60 16.00 21.05 -8.80
N GLU A 61 15.42 21.94 -9.62
CA GLU A 61 13.98 22.27 -9.60
C GLU A 61 13.12 21.05 -9.95
N ALA A 62 13.51 20.28 -10.97
CA ALA A 62 12.83 19.04 -11.33
C ALA A 62 12.92 17.98 -10.20
N MET A 63 14.06 17.87 -9.54
CA MET A 63 14.24 16.93 -8.44
C MET A 63 13.44 17.34 -7.20
N GLU A 64 13.37 18.63 -6.89
CA GLU A 64 12.58 19.15 -5.77
C GLU A 64 11.07 18.92 -6.00
N SER A 65 10.58 19.24 -7.19
CA SER A 65 9.17 18.99 -7.56
C SER A 65 8.85 17.50 -7.57
N ASN A 66 9.74 16.65 -8.12
CA ASN A 66 9.56 15.21 -8.10
C ASN A 66 9.55 14.64 -6.67
N ARG A 67 10.46 15.10 -5.80
CA ARG A 67 10.51 14.70 -4.37
C ARG A 67 9.20 15.01 -3.67
N LEU A 68 8.63 16.19 -3.91
CA LEU A 68 7.36 16.58 -3.31
C LEU A 68 6.20 15.71 -3.81
N ASN A 69 6.16 15.43 -5.11
CA ASN A 69 5.13 14.59 -5.73
C ASN A 69 5.21 13.14 -5.24
N VAL A 70 6.41 12.55 -5.20
CA VAL A 70 6.64 11.21 -4.65
C VAL A 70 6.19 11.15 -3.20
N ARG A 71 6.55 12.15 -2.37
CA ARG A 71 6.10 12.20 -0.96
C ARG A 71 4.58 12.22 -0.84
N LYS A 72 3.89 13.04 -1.63
CA LYS A 72 2.42 13.11 -1.64
C LYS A 72 1.79 11.78 -2.08
N MET A 73 2.35 11.16 -3.11
CA MET A 73 1.86 9.88 -3.63
C MET A 73 1.99 8.77 -2.58
N VAL A 74 3.18 8.62 -1.99
CA VAL A 74 3.44 7.65 -0.92
C VAL A 74 2.48 7.88 0.25
N GLY A 75 2.34 9.13 0.70
CA GLY A 75 1.40 9.47 1.78
C GLY A 75 -0.05 9.08 1.46
N ARG A 76 -0.54 9.38 0.25
CA ARG A 76 -1.89 9.03 -0.18
C ARG A 76 -2.10 7.51 -0.23
N THR A 77 -1.15 6.75 -0.76
CA THR A 77 -1.23 5.28 -0.83
C THR A 77 -1.29 4.67 0.58
N TRP A 78 -0.42 5.09 1.49
CA TRP A 78 -0.45 4.61 2.88
C TRP A 78 -1.74 4.97 3.60
N LEU A 79 -2.25 6.19 3.42
CA LEU A 79 -3.55 6.59 3.99
C LEU A 79 -4.68 5.70 3.48
N THR A 80 -4.72 5.38 2.18
CA THR A 80 -5.74 4.49 1.63
C THR A 80 -5.66 3.08 2.19
N ILE A 81 -4.44 2.54 2.37
CA ILE A 81 -4.24 1.21 2.96
C ILE A 81 -4.76 1.18 4.40
N ILE A 82 -4.43 2.19 5.20
CA ILE A 82 -4.90 2.30 6.58
C ILE A 82 -6.42 2.41 6.62
N MET A 83 -7.00 3.27 5.78
CA MET A 83 -8.46 3.47 5.72
C MET A 83 -9.21 2.18 5.41
N VAL A 84 -8.77 1.44 4.38
CA VAL A 84 -9.39 0.16 4.00
C VAL A 84 -9.21 -0.87 5.10
N SER A 85 -8.03 -0.93 5.72
CA SER A 85 -7.75 -1.89 6.81
C SER A 85 -8.66 -1.64 8.02
N VAL A 86 -8.79 -0.39 8.45
CA VAL A 86 -9.69 0.00 9.56
C VAL A 86 -11.14 -0.31 9.22
N LEU A 87 -11.57 -0.01 7.99
CA LEU A 87 -12.93 -0.29 7.55
C LEU A 87 -13.24 -1.79 7.59
N LEU A 88 -12.32 -2.63 7.10
CA LEU A 88 -12.46 -4.08 7.15
C LEU A 88 -12.49 -4.58 8.60
N LEU A 89 -11.60 -4.10 9.47
CA LEU A 89 -11.61 -4.49 10.89
C LEU A 89 -12.90 -4.07 11.58
N ALA A 90 -13.43 -2.89 11.29
CA ALA A 90 -14.69 -2.42 11.83
C ALA A 90 -15.87 -3.29 11.38
N MET A 91 -15.96 -3.63 10.09
CA MET A 91 -17.01 -4.50 9.56
C MET A 91 -16.94 -5.91 10.19
N ASN A 92 -15.77 -6.53 10.15
CA ASN A 92 -15.57 -7.89 10.66
C ASN A 92 -15.76 -7.94 12.18
N GLY A 93 -15.22 -6.97 12.92
CA GLY A 93 -15.37 -6.87 14.37
C GLY A 93 -16.82 -6.66 14.79
N SER A 94 -17.57 -5.81 14.08
CA SER A 94 -19.00 -5.60 14.34
C SER A 94 -19.82 -6.86 14.10
N PHE A 95 -19.50 -7.60 13.03
CA PHE A 95 -20.18 -8.86 12.71
C PHE A 95 -19.90 -9.94 13.77
N LEU A 96 -18.64 -10.12 14.17
CA LEU A 96 -18.25 -11.06 15.23
C LEU A 96 -18.93 -10.72 16.56
N TRP A 97 -18.99 -9.43 16.92
CA TRP A 97 -19.68 -8.98 18.12
C TRP A 97 -21.17 -9.36 18.08
N TRP A 98 -21.85 -9.10 16.97
CA TRP A 98 -23.26 -9.45 16.79
C TRP A 98 -23.49 -10.96 16.91
N GLN A 99 -22.63 -11.78 16.27
CA GLN A 99 -22.70 -13.24 16.41
C GLN A 99 -22.49 -13.68 17.87
N GLY A 100 -21.54 -13.08 18.59
CA GLY A 100 -21.30 -13.36 20.00
C GLY A 100 -22.52 -13.05 20.87
N GLN A 101 -23.20 -11.93 20.64
CA GLN A 101 -24.44 -11.57 21.35
C GLN A 101 -25.55 -12.60 21.11
N LYS A 102 -25.71 -13.07 19.86
CA LYS A 102 -26.67 -14.12 19.53
C LYS A 102 -26.36 -15.44 20.24
N MET A 103 -25.10 -15.86 20.24
CA MET A 103 -24.67 -17.09 20.96
C MET A 103 -24.93 -16.98 22.45
N LEU A 104 -24.60 -15.84 23.06
CA LEU A 104 -24.79 -15.63 24.50
C LEU A 104 -26.27 -15.64 24.89
N SER A 105 -27.14 -15.00 24.08
CA SER A 105 -28.58 -15.06 24.28
C SER A 105 -29.11 -16.49 24.18
N ASN A 106 -28.71 -17.23 23.13
CA ASN A 106 -29.13 -18.61 22.93
C ASN A 106 -28.66 -19.51 24.08
N TYR A 107 -27.43 -19.33 24.55
CA TYR A 107 -26.88 -20.08 25.68
C TYR A 107 -27.68 -19.85 26.96
N ARG A 108 -28.03 -18.59 27.28
CA ARG A 108 -28.88 -18.26 28.44
C ARG A 108 -30.25 -18.91 28.32
N THR A 109 -30.91 -18.76 27.16
CA THR A 109 -32.21 -19.40 26.93
C THR A 109 -32.16 -20.91 27.09
N LEU A 110 -31.12 -21.58 26.57
CA LEU A 110 -30.94 -23.02 26.75
C LEU A 110 -30.69 -23.39 28.22
N SER A 111 -29.93 -22.58 28.96
CA SER A 111 -29.72 -22.77 30.38
C SER A 111 -31.02 -22.67 31.17
N ASP A 112 -31.81 -21.63 30.91
CA ASP A 112 -33.10 -21.39 31.60
C ASP A 112 -34.12 -22.48 31.22
N GLN A 113 -34.16 -22.90 29.95
CA GLN A 113 -34.97 -24.03 29.51
C GLN A 113 -34.54 -25.32 30.20
N LYS A 114 -33.24 -25.58 30.32
CA LYS A 114 -32.74 -26.75 31.05
C LYS A 114 -33.17 -26.73 32.50
N GLU A 115 -33.07 -25.59 33.19
CA GLU A 115 -33.48 -25.45 34.59
C GLU A 115 -34.99 -25.65 34.77
N SER A 116 -35.81 -25.01 33.92
CA SER A 116 -37.26 -25.19 33.94
C SER A 116 -37.68 -26.64 33.66
N MET A 117 -37.00 -27.32 32.72
CA MET A 117 -37.22 -28.74 32.45
C MET A 117 -36.86 -29.60 33.64
N VAL A 118 -35.75 -29.34 34.34
CA VAL A 118 -35.39 -30.05 35.58
C VAL A 118 -36.46 -29.83 36.65
N LYS A 119 -36.94 -28.60 36.84
CA LYS A 119 -37.98 -28.26 37.81
C LYS A 119 -39.33 -28.91 37.48
N LEU A 120 -39.73 -28.90 36.21
CA LEU A 120 -40.94 -29.58 35.74
C LEU A 120 -40.81 -31.09 35.90
N ASN A 121 -39.69 -31.66 35.49
CA ASN A 121 -39.40 -33.09 35.65
C ASN A 121 -39.45 -33.51 37.13
N ALA A 122 -38.95 -32.69 38.06
CA ALA A 122 -39.08 -32.93 39.49
C ALA A 122 -40.53 -32.85 39.98
N LYS A 123 -41.33 -31.90 39.48
CA LYS A 123 -42.76 -31.78 39.83
C LYS A 123 -43.63 -32.90 39.24
N THR A 124 -43.32 -33.36 38.03
CA THR A 124 -44.09 -34.40 37.32
C THR A 124 -43.53 -35.80 37.51
N TRP A 125 -42.51 -35.96 38.36
CA TRP A 125 -41.81 -37.22 38.60
C TRP A 125 -41.35 -37.89 37.31
N GLY A 126 -40.96 -37.09 36.31
CA GLY A 126 -40.52 -37.56 34.99
C GLY A 126 -41.59 -38.10 34.05
N VAL A 127 -42.88 -37.99 34.40
CA VAL A 127 -43.99 -38.35 33.51
C VAL A 127 -44.09 -37.34 32.37
N ARG A 128 -44.19 -37.84 31.14
CA ARG A 128 -44.39 -37.03 29.93
C ARG A 128 -45.68 -37.39 29.22
N TYR A 129 -46.41 -36.39 28.76
CA TYR A 129 -47.56 -36.57 27.89
C TYR A 129 -47.12 -36.53 26.42
N GLN A 130 -47.58 -37.49 25.61
CA GLN A 130 -47.34 -37.51 24.17
C GLN A 130 -48.64 -37.81 23.42
N GLU A 131 -48.95 -36.98 22.42
CA GLU A 131 -50.07 -37.19 21.51
C GLU A 131 -49.53 -37.64 20.16
N THR A 132 -49.97 -38.80 19.70
CA THR A 132 -49.57 -39.37 18.40
C THR A 132 -50.41 -38.73 17.29
N ARG A 133 -49.86 -38.65 16.07
CA ARG A 133 -50.58 -38.13 14.89
C ARG A 133 -51.92 -38.82 14.63
N ASP A 134 -52.11 -40.04 15.14
CA ASP A 134 -53.35 -40.82 15.07
C ASP A 134 -54.41 -40.41 16.13
N GLY A 135 -54.20 -39.32 16.88
CA GLY A 135 -55.12 -38.82 17.92
C GLY A 135 -55.08 -39.58 19.25
N ARG A 136 -54.20 -40.59 19.38
CA ARG A 136 -54.01 -41.34 20.63
C ARG A 136 -53.09 -40.60 21.59
N ARG A 137 -53.49 -40.55 22.86
CA ARG A 137 -52.81 -39.83 23.95
C ARG A 137 -52.17 -40.82 24.91
N PHE A 138 -50.88 -40.65 25.18
CA PHE A 138 -50.10 -41.54 26.04
C PHE A 138 -49.44 -40.76 27.17
N LEU A 139 -49.42 -41.36 28.36
CA LEU A 139 -48.58 -40.93 29.48
C LEU A 139 -47.37 -41.86 29.53
N ILE A 140 -46.20 -41.31 29.28
CA ILE A 140 -44.92 -42.00 29.32
C ILE A 140 -44.38 -41.87 30.74
N ILE A 141 -44.30 -43.01 31.43
CA ILE A 141 -43.80 -43.12 32.80
C ILE A 141 -42.29 -43.41 32.73
N PRO A 142 -41.45 -42.79 33.58
CA PRO A 142 -40.03 -43.09 33.60
C PRO A 142 -39.75 -44.53 34.07
N LYS A 143 -38.59 -45.06 33.66
CA LYS A 143 -38.17 -46.42 34.01
C LYS A 143 -38.00 -46.56 35.53
N GLY A 144 -38.45 -47.68 36.11
CA GLY A 144 -38.40 -47.94 37.56
C GLY A 144 -39.60 -47.39 38.34
N THR A 145 -40.67 -46.98 37.65
CA THR A 145 -41.92 -46.53 38.28
C THR A 145 -43.09 -47.33 37.73
N HIS A 146 -43.91 -47.89 38.62
CA HIS A 146 -45.05 -48.71 38.26
C HIS A 146 -46.36 -47.94 38.45
N PRO A 147 -47.25 -47.89 37.43
CA PRO A 147 -48.58 -47.29 37.57
C PRO A 147 -49.55 -48.27 38.25
N GLU A 148 -50.19 -47.82 39.32
CA GLU A 148 -51.31 -48.50 39.96
C GLU A 148 -52.57 -47.66 39.81
N ILE A 149 -53.66 -48.27 39.35
CA ILE A 149 -54.92 -47.55 39.12
C ILE A 149 -55.81 -47.69 40.36
N ILE A 150 -56.15 -46.58 40.98
CA ILE A 150 -56.97 -46.52 42.19
C ILE A 150 -58.27 -45.76 41.88
N PRO A 151 -59.46 -46.30 42.21
CA PRO A 151 -60.70 -45.55 42.08
C PRO A 151 -60.77 -44.47 43.16
N TYR A 152 -60.89 -43.20 42.77
CA TYR A 152 -61.04 -42.09 43.69
C TYR A 152 -62.06 -41.07 43.18
N ASN A 153 -63.08 -40.79 43.99
CA ASN A 153 -64.11 -39.79 43.74
C ASN A 153 -64.72 -39.87 42.32
N GLY A 154 -65.17 -41.08 41.93
CA GLY A 154 -65.78 -41.33 40.61
C GLY A 154 -64.82 -41.31 39.42
N THR A 155 -63.52 -41.11 39.64
CA THR A 155 -62.48 -41.04 38.60
C THR A 155 -61.39 -42.09 38.86
N LYS A 156 -60.72 -42.58 37.81
CA LYS A 156 -59.56 -43.47 37.93
C LYS A 156 -58.30 -42.65 38.11
N TRP A 157 -57.66 -42.74 39.28
CA TRP A 157 -56.38 -42.09 39.56
C TRP A 157 -55.24 -43.07 39.30
N ILE A 158 -54.09 -42.58 38.84
CA ILE A 158 -52.89 -43.39 38.62
C ILE A 158 -51.88 -43.02 39.70
N GLN A 159 -51.65 -43.92 40.65
CA GLN A 159 -50.57 -43.79 41.63
C GLN A 159 -49.28 -44.30 41.00
N LEU A 160 -48.21 -43.54 41.13
CA LEU A 160 -46.88 -43.92 40.67
C LEU A 160 -46.07 -44.37 41.88
N LYS A 161 -45.71 -45.66 41.92
CA LYS A 161 -44.82 -46.22 42.95
C LYS A 161 -43.42 -46.34 42.37
N GLN A 162 -42.45 -45.77 43.08
CA GLN A 162 -41.02 -45.90 42.74
C GLN A 162 -40.47 -47.09 43.51
N GLU A 163 -39.79 -48.02 42.81
CA GLU A 163 -39.02 -49.10 43.45
C GLU A 163 -37.75 -48.58 44.11
#